data_AF-Q2L5W1-F1
#
_entry.id   AF-Q2L5W1-F1
#
_cell.length_a   1.000
_cell.length_b   1.000
_cell.length_c   1.000
_cell.angle_alpha   90.00
_cell.angle_beta   90.00
_cell.angle_gamma   90.00
#
_symmetry.space_group_name_H-M   'P 1'
#
loop_
_entity.id
_entity.type
_entity.pdbx_description
1 polymer ?
#
loop_
_entity_poly.entity_id
_entity_poly.type
_entity_poly.pdbx_seq_one_letter_code
_entity_poly.pdbx_strand_id
1 'polypeptide(L)'
;MKNKYLLLIFILFIFSFGTINVDAKESKNLIKGEIVLENFNIEGNNIKNDKGELVFNIDDNLENKLNLIGFNLDELKEVKLVKDELYNEKIYILSNNNKTVSLTENLKIKNITNNEIIQSNLATKVRKKRSLTSEVKEDIIINNIKEALNLSNEYKIIQNEDFDENMKIIIFEKQLPNGVINPYQGVKVFVNKNNNEIQTFNMFDEAPETLEVKITKEEAINISEKIFKNLDNKESNTNKTSTLEIIRPNYFLSDEKGEFLDNPVDFVRQAWVINDGNTKVYVDANNGEILGGDIEKGSDHAKAFGHDSVKHSYNSAKLAESGFRKLGYIVEPTFTTSTSNMRSAVLSYLNKSTSYGFYITCHGASDGSYLSGGGGWSLYPSDIKGNFHLVFLDACNTAKSRNWADAFRCDNPRRSYLGWKYSVGADPAYKFCQYFWARVGSKPIYNLALDAAASVPGKGTTPIIHYGDKSWYGWAY
;
A
#
# COMPACT_ATOMS: atom_id res chain seq x y z
N MET A 1 -22.30 33.50 -56.80
CA MET A 1 -21.01 32.77 -56.79
C MET A 1 -20.64 32.44 -55.36
N LYS A 2 -20.11 31.23 -55.15
CA LYS A 2 -19.86 30.54 -53.88
C LYS A 2 -18.85 31.23 -52.95
N ASN A 3 -18.91 30.80 -51.68
CA ASN A 3 -17.89 30.77 -50.63
C ASN A 3 -17.71 32.02 -49.75
N LYS A 4 -17.49 31.95 -48.43
CA LYS A 4 -17.66 30.94 -47.36
C LYS A 4 -17.03 31.59 -46.09
N TYR A 5 -17.74 31.56 -44.96
CA TYR A 5 -17.29 31.81 -43.56
C TYR A 5 -16.77 33.23 -43.25
N LEU A 6 -17.11 33.89 -42.14
CA LEU A 6 -17.19 33.45 -40.74
C LEU A 6 -18.14 34.44 -40.01
N LEU A 7 -19.23 33.96 -39.41
CA LEU A 7 -20.15 34.80 -38.63
C LEU A 7 -19.97 34.49 -37.13
N LEU A 8 -19.42 35.46 -36.40
CA LEU A 8 -19.53 35.57 -34.94
C LEU A 8 -20.99 35.85 -34.58
N ILE A 9 -21.59 35.06 -33.69
CA ILE A 9 -22.81 35.46 -32.97
C ILE A 9 -22.58 35.35 -31.46
N PHE A 10 -22.71 36.51 -30.83
CA PHE A 10 -22.95 36.77 -29.41
C PHE A 10 -24.09 35.92 -28.84
N ILE A 11 -23.89 35.27 -27.69
CA ILE A 11 -24.99 34.89 -26.80
C ILE A 11 -24.64 35.23 -25.35
N LEU A 12 -25.59 35.91 -24.70
CA LEU A 12 -25.59 36.48 -23.37
C LEU A 12 -25.29 35.47 -22.24
N PHE A 13 -24.57 35.95 -21.24
CA PHE A 13 -24.44 35.35 -19.91
C PHE A 13 -25.76 35.50 -19.13
N ILE A 14 -26.39 34.38 -18.80
CA ILE A 14 -27.30 34.25 -17.65
C ILE A 14 -26.66 33.25 -16.70
N PHE A 15 -26.21 33.74 -15.54
CA PHE A 15 -25.70 32.92 -14.44
C PHE A 15 -26.88 32.23 -13.75
N SER A 16 -27.13 30.97 -14.08
CA SER A 16 -27.83 30.04 -13.18
C SER A 16 -26.79 29.21 -12.44
N PHE A 17 -26.78 29.33 -11.11
CA PHE A 17 -26.03 28.46 -10.20
C PHE A 17 -26.47 27.00 -10.40
N GLY A 18 -25.79 26.30 -11.30
CA GLY A 18 -25.79 24.85 -11.35
C GLY A 18 -24.76 24.34 -10.36
N THR A 19 -25.21 23.59 -9.37
CA THR A 19 -24.35 22.70 -8.58
C THR A 19 -23.52 21.88 -9.55
N ILE A 20 -22.21 22.16 -9.62
CA ILE A 20 -21.27 21.26 -10.27
C ILE A 20 -21.18 20.06 -9.32
N ASN A 21 -22.07 19.10 -9.50
CA ASN A 21 -21.70 17.72 -9.23
C ASN A 21 -20.50 17.49 -10.12
N VAL A 22 -19.32 17.49 -9.52
CA VAL A 22 -18.17 16.84 -10.12
C VAL A 22 -18.56 15.37 -10.07
N ASP A 23 -19.27 14.93 -11.12
CA ASP A 23 -19.26 13.52 -11.48
C ASP A 23 -17.79 13.22 -11.67
N ALA A 24 -17.21 12.52 -10.68
CA ALA A 24 -16.04 11.73 -10.93
C ALA A 24 -16.37 10.97 -12.21
N LYS A 25 -15.65 11.25 -13.29
CA LYS A 25 -15.56 10.29 -14.38
C LYS A 25 -15.08 9.03 -13.68
N GLU A 26 -15.98 8.11 -13.40
CA GLU A 26 -15.65 6.72 -13.23
C GLU A 26 -14.82 6.39 -14.46
N SER A 27 -13.51 6.33 -14.28
CA SER A 27 -12.68 5.51 -15.14
C SER A 27 -13.39 4.16 -15.10
N LYS A 28 -13.91 3.75 -16.25
CA LYS A 28 -14.46 2.42 -16.47
C LYS A 28 -13.32 1.39 -16.37
N ASN A 29 -12.66 1.32 -15.22
CA ASN A 29 -11.91 0.15 -14.80
C ASN A 29 -12.94 -0.79 -14.19
N LEU A 30 -13.78 -1.29 -15.08
CA LEU A 30 -14.56 -2.48 -14.86
C LEU A 30 -13.53 -3.59 -14.58
N ILE A 31 -13.29 -3.90 -13.30
CA ILE A 31 -12.77 -5.21 -12.91
C ILE A 31 -13.91 -6.17 -13.25
N LYS A 32 -13.97 -6.57 -14.52
CA LYS A 32 -14.81 -7.68 -14.94
C LYS A 32 -14.08 -8.93 -14.48
N GLY A 33 -14.57 -9.56 -13.42
CA GLY A 33 -13.90 -10.74 -12.85
C GLY A 33 -14.01 -11.96 -13.75
N GLU A 34 -15.19 -12.19 -14.33
CA GLU A 34 -15.46 -13.40 -15.12
C GLU A 34 -16.52 -13.10 -16.19
N ILE A 35 -16.31 -13.60 -17.42
CA ILE A 35 -17.33 -13.62 -18.48
C ILE A 35 -17.77 -15.06 -18.70
N VAL A 36 -19.04 -15.37 -18.44
CA VAL A 36 -19.61 -16.68 -18.77
C VAL A 36 -19.64 -16.85 -20.30
N LEU A 37 -18.97 -17.89 -20.78
CA LEU A 37 -18.91 -18.24 -22.20
C LEU A 37 -19.97 -19.27 -22.58
N GLU A 38 -20.18 -20.27 -21.73
CA GLU A 38 -21.07 -21.41 -22.00
C GLU A 38 -21.56 -22.05 -20.69
N ASN A 39 -22.78 -22.59 -20.70
CA ASN A 39 -23.30 -23.44 -19.63
C ASN A 39 -23.41 -24.86 -20.17
N PHE A 40 -23.21 -25.86 -19.30
CA PHE A 40 -23.22 -27.26 -19.71
C PHE A 40 -24.32 -28.07 -19.03
N ASN A 41 -24.76 -29.11 -19.72
CA ASN A 41 -25.68 -30.12 -19.21
C ASN A 41 -24.90 -31.21 -18.48
N ILE A 42 -25.44 -31.64 -17.34
CA ILE A 42 -24.86 -32.68 -16.48
C ILE A 42 -25.64 -33.98 -16.67
N GLU A 43 -24.97 -35.06 -17.06
CA GLU A 43 -25.57 -36.39 -17.19
C GLU A 43 -24.67 -37.44 -16.50
N GLY A 44 -24.91 -37.65 -15.20
CA GLY A 44 -23.98 -38.36 -14.34
C GLY A 44 -22.63 -37.64 -14.32
N ASN A 45 -21.55 -38.37 -14.62
CA ASN A 45 -20.20 -37.81 -14.69
C ASN A 45 -19.87 -37.15 -16.04
N ASN A 46 -20.79 -37.16 -17.01
CA ASN A 46 -20.56 -36.57 -18.34
C ASN A 46 -21.06 -35.13 -18.39
N ILE A 47 -20.18 -34.22 -18.81
CA ILE A 47 -20.50 -32.82 -19.05
C ILE A 47 -20.65 -32.60 -20.55
N LYS A 48 -21.83 -32.14 -20.97
CA LYS A 48 -22.22 -32.01 -22.38
C LYS A 48 -22.59 -30.58 -22.73
N ASN A 49 -22.30 -30.15 -23.95
CA ASN A 49 -22.76 -28.86 -24.48
C ASN A 49 -24.26 -28.88 -24.82
N ASP A 50 -24.78 -27.74 -25.28
CA ASP A 50 -26.19 -27.58 -25.66
C ASP A 50 -26.62 -28.49 -26.84
N LYS A 51 -25.67 -29.03 -27.60
CA LYS A 51 -25.92 -29.98 -28.68
C LYS A 51 -25.89 -31.44 -28.21
N GLY A 52 -25.61 -31.69 -26.93
CA GLY A 52 -25.48 -33.03 -26.35
C GLY A 52 -24.13 -33.70 -26.64
N GLU A 53 -23.14 -32.97 -27.16
CA GLU A 53 -21.79 -33.48 -27.40
C GLU A 53 -21.00 -33.50 -26.08
N LEU A 54 -20.24 -34.57 -25.85
CA LEU A 54 -19.39 -34.69 -24.67
C LEU A 54 -18.26 -33.65 -24.73
N VAL A 55 -18.18 -32.80 -23.70
CA VAL A 55 -17.11 -31.82 -23.52
C VAL A 55 -15.98 -32.44 -22.69
N PHE A 56 -16.33 -32.98 -21.52
CA PHE A 56 -15.44 -33.77 -20.70
C PHE A 56 -16.20 -34.74 -19.79
N ASN A 57 -15.47 -35.72 -19.25
CA ASN A 57 -15.95 -36.66 -18.24
C ASN A 57 -15.19 -36.43 -16.94
N ILE A 58 -15.90 -36.47 -15.81
CA ILE A 58 -15.30 -36.45 -14.47
C ILE A 58 -14.98 -37.90 -14.11
N ASP A 59 -13.73 -38.29 -14.34
CA ASP A 59 -13.26 -39.64 -14.03
C ASP A 59 -13.03 -39.86 -12.53
N ASP A 60 -12.83 -41.13 -12.15
CA ASP A 60 -12.58 -41.51 -10.75
C ASP A 60 -11.37 -40.78 -10.15
N ASN A 61 -10.37 -40.40 -10.96
CA ASN A 61 -9.18 -39.70 -10.48
C ASN A 61 -9.53 -38.27 -10.05
N LEU A 62 -10.24 -37.54 -10.90
CA LEU A 62 -10.69 -36.18 -10.60
C LEU A 62 -11.71 -36.19 -9.46
N GLU A 63 -12.64 -37.14 -9.45
CA GLU A 63 -13.62 -37.29 -8.38
C GLU A 63 -12.93 -37.49 -7.02
N ASN A 64 -11.95 -38.40 -6.94
CA ASN A 64 -11.19 -38.62 -5.71
C ASN A 64 -10.47 -37.35 -5.24
N LYS A 65 -9.88 -36.57 -6.16
CA LYS A 65 -9.22 -35.30 -5.82
C LYS A 65 -10.20 -34.24 -5.32
N LEU A 66 -11.37 -34.14 -5.92
CA LEU A 66 -12.44 -33.23 -5.47
C LEU A 66 -12.92 -33.61 -4.07
N ASN A 67 -13.07 -34.91 -3.79
CA ASN A 67 -13.45 -35.42 -2.47
C ASN A 67 -12.40 -35.09 -1.40
N LEU A 68 -11.10 -35.18 -1.71
CA LEU A 68 -10.02 -34.83 -0.77
C LEU A 68 -10.05 -33.37 -0.31
N ILE A 69 -10.59 -32.46 -1.12
CA ILE A 69 -10.78 -31.03 -0.79
C ILE A 69 -12.21 -30.69 -0.36
N GLY A 70 -13.05 -31.71 -0.16
CA GLY A 70 -14.41 -31.58 0.35
C GLY A 70 -15.43 -31.05 -0.66
N PHE A 71 -15.23 -31.30 -1.96
CA PHE A 71 -16.24 -31.05 -2.99
C PHE A 71 -16.94 -32.37 -3.35
N ASN A 72 -18.21 -32.52 -2.95
CA ASN A 72 -19.02 -33.69 -3.25
C ASN A 72 -19.66 -33.58 -4.66
N LEU A 73 -19.34 -34.53 -5.54
CA LEU A 73 -19.82 -34.56 -6.93
C LEU A 73 -21.30 -34.97 -7.03
N ASP A 74 -21.80 -35.78 -6.09
CA ASP A 74 -23.22 -36.19 -6.06
C ASP A 74 -24.18 -34.99 -5.93
N GLU A 75 -23.67 -33.87 -5.44
CA GLU A 75 -24.40 -32.62 -5.25
C GLU A 75 -24.16 -31.60 -6.38
N LEU A 76 -23.46 -31.96 -7.45
CA LEU A 76 -23.15 -31.07 -8.57
C LEU A 76 -24.44 -30.52 -9.20
N LYS A 77 -24.53 -29.19 -9.30
CA LYS A 77 -25.72 -28.49 -9.81
C LYS A 77 -25.48 -27.76 -11.10
N GLU A 78 -24.30 -27.17 -11.24
CA GLU A 78 -23.98 -26.28 -12.34
C GLU A 78 -22.56 -26.52 -12.80
N VAL A 79 -22.38 -26.52 -14.13
CA VAL A 79 -21.07 -26.46 -14.77
C VAL A 79 -21.12 -25.39 -15.85
N LYS A 80 -20.17 -24.46 -15.82
CA LYS A 80 -20.05 -23.38 -16.81
C LYS A 80 -18.60 -23.18 -17.23
N LEU A 81 -18.39 -22.72 -18.46
CA LEU A 81 -17.10 -22.21 -18.93
C LEU A 81 -17.09 -20.70 -18.76
N VAL A 82 -16.06 -20.16 -18.11
CA VAL A 82 -15.88 -18.71 -17.96
C VAL A 82 -14.53 -18.30 -18.50
N LYS A 83 -14.44 -17.06 -19.00
CA LYS A 83 -13.18 -16.36 -19.24
C LYS A 83 -12.85 -15.53 -18.02
N ASP A 84 -11.78 -15.87 -17.33
CA ASP A 84 -11.18 -15.02 -16.31
C ASP A 84 -10.44 -13.88 -17.02
N GLU A 85 -10.92 -12.65 -16.88
CA GLU A 85 -10.30 -11.51 -17.58
C GLU A 85 -9.06 -10.98 -16.86
N LEU A 86 -8.85 -11.33 -15.59
CA LEU A 86 -7.65 -10.96 -14.84
C LEU A 86 -6.44 -11.78 -15.32
N TYR A 87 -6.61 -13.09 -15.51
CA TYR A 87 -5.55 -13.99 -15.99
C TYR A 87 -5.65 -14.31 -17.49
N ASN A 88 -6.66 -13.75 -18.18
CA ASN A 88 -6.93 -13.97 -19.61
C ASN A 88 -6.97 -15.46 -20.02
N GLU A 89 -7.56 -16.30 -19.17
CA GLU A 89 -7.67 -17.75 -19.36
C GLU A 89 -9.13 -18.20 -19.38
N LYS A 90 -9.36 -19.44 -19.81
CA LYS A 90 -10.67 -20.08 -19.71
C LYS A 90 -10.64 -21.15 -18.62
N ILE A 91 -11.68 -21.20 -17.80
CA ILE A 91 -11.81 -22.15 -16.71
C ILE A 91 -13.24 -22.71 -16.65
N TYR A 92 -13.35 -23.98 -16.27
CA TYR A 92 -14.62 -24.59 -15.92
C TYR A 92 -14.93 -24.29 -14.46
N ILE A 93 -16.14 -23.84 -14.18
CA ILE A 93 -16.65 -23.64 -12.82
C ILE A 93 -17.68 -24.73 -12.54
N LEU A 94 -17.43 -25.52 -11.51
CA LEU A 94 -18.33 -26.55 -11.00
C LEU A 94 -18.90 -26.04 -9.67
N SER A 95 -20.22 -26.02 -9.53
CA SER A 95 -20.88 -25.55 -8.31
C SER A 95 -21.85 -26.58 -7.77
N ASN A 96 -21.78 -26.82 -6.47
CA ASN A 96 -22.82 -27.48 -5.68
C ASN A 96 -23.43 -26.49 -4.68
N ASN A 97 -24.22 -26.96 -3.72
CA ASN A 97 -24.83 -26.08 -2.70
C ASN A 97 -23.80 -25.33 -1.86
N ASN A 98 -22.72 -26.01 -1.50
CA ASN A 98 -21.83 -25.59 -0.43
C ASN A 98 -20.57 -24.91 -0.97
N LYS A 99 -20.12 -25.31 -2.16
CA LYS A 99 -18.83 -24.92 -2.73
C LYS A 99 -18.91 -24.68 -4.22
N THR A 100 -17.95 -23.90 -4.69
CA THR A 100 -17.62 -23.71 -6.08
C THR A 100 -16.16 -24.09 -6.28
N VAL A 101 -15.88 -24.86 -7.33
CA VAL A 101 -14.53 -25.29 -7.74
C VAL A 101 -14.26 -24.79 -9.15
N SER A 102 -13.07 -24.25 -9.36
CA SER A 102 -12.58 -23.89 -10.69
C SER A 102 -11.57 -24.91 -11.18
N LEU A 103 -11.73 -25.36 -12.43
CA LEU A 103 -10.81 -26.23 -13.14
C LEU A 103 -10.23 -25.51 -14.37
N THR A 104 -8.96 -25.72 -14.64
CA THR A 104 -8.35 -25.36 -15.93
C THR A 104 -8.98 -26.15 -17.09
N GLU A 105 -8.74 -25.75 -18.34
CA GLU A 105 -9.20 -26.52 -19.53
C GLU A 105 -8.68 -27.96 -19.55
N ASN A 106 -7.54 -28.24 -18.88
CA ASN A 106 -6.96 -29.57 -18.70
C ASN A 106 -7.46 -30.29 -17.43
N LEU A 107 -8.57 -29.83 -16.84
CA LEU A 107 -9.24 -30.40 -15.67
C LEU A 107 -8.39 -30.45 -14.39
N LYS A 108 -7.33 -29.64 -14.30
CA LYS A 108 -6.61 -29.42 -13.03
C LYS A 108 -7.37 -28.44 -12.14
N ILE A 109 -7.46 -28.75 -10.85
CA ILE A 109 -8.11 -27.89 -9.85
C ILE A 109 -7.28 -26.62 -9.62
N LYS A 110 -7.90 -25.46 -9.73
CA LYS A 110 -7.26 -24.14 -9.56
C LYS A 110 -7.73 -23.39 -8.32
N ASN A 111 -9.02 -23.45 -8.02
CA ASN A 111 -9.62 -22.76 -6.88
C ASN A 111 -10.73 -23.63 -6.27
N ILE A 112 -10.90 -23.49 -4.95
CA ILE A 112 -12.17 -23.82 -4.28
C ILE A 112 -12.59 -22.65 -3.42
N THR A 113 -13.89 -22.41 -3.35
CA THR A 113 -14.49 -21.40 -2.48
C THR A 113 -15.79 -21.94 -1.90
N ASN A 114 -15.97 -21.81 -0.58
CA ASN A 114 -17.26 -22.08 0.06
C ASN A 114 -18.26 -20.97 -0.32
N ASN A 115 -19.45 -21.36 -0.78
CA ASN A 115 -20.51 -20.46 -1.23
C ASN A 115 -21.11 -19.65 -0.06
N GLU A 116 -21.12 -20.23 1.14
CA GLU A 116 -21.38 -19.51 2.39
C GLU A 116 -20.06 -19.29 3.10
N ILE A 117 -19.66 -18.02 3.29
CA ILE A 117 -18.65 -17.69 4.30
C ILE A 117 -19.30 -18.07 5.62
N ILE A 118 -18.85 -19.15 6.25
CA ILE A 118 -19.27 -19.48 7.60
C ILE A 118 -18.74 -18.36 8.52
N GLN A 119 -19.51 -17.27 8.66
CA GLN A 119 -19.42 -16.42 9.83
C GLN A 119 -19.93 -17.27 10.98
N SER A 120 -19.07 -18.07 11.61
CA SER A 120 -19.40 -18.77 12.85
C SER A 120 -19.48 -17.77 14.01
N ASN A 121 -20.36 -16.76 13.90
CA ASN A 121 -20.80 -15.91 15.01
C ASN A 121 -22.14 -16.37 15.59
N LEU A 122 -22.73 -17.45 15.08
CA LEU A 122 -23.84 -18.09 15.76
C LEU A 122 -23.31 -19.20 16.66
N ALA A 123 -22.90 -18.77 17.86
CA ALA A 123 -23.10 -19.52 19.09
C ALA A 123 -24.60 -19.80 19.28
N THR A 124 -25.21 -20.55 18.37
CA THR A 124 -26.47 -21.21 18.66
C THR A 124 -26.11 -22.24 19.70
N LYS A 125 -26.61 -22.06 20.92
CA LYS A 125 -26.61 -23.05 22.01
C LYS A 125 -27.33 -24.32 21.53
N VAL A 126 -26.70 -25.09 20.65
CA VAL A 126 -27.05 -26.48 20.41
C VAL A 126 -26.39 -27.24 21.54
N ARG A 127 -27.25 -27.72 22.43
CA ARG A 127 -26.93 -28.65 23.52
C ARG A 127 -25.75 -29.54 23.14
N LYS A 128 -24.73 -29.57 24.01
CA LYS A 128 -23.72 -30.65 24.10
C LYS A 128 -24.37 -31.98 23.73
N LYS A 129 -24.07 -32.50 22.54
CA LYS A 129 -24.23 -33.91 22.26
C LYS A 129 -23.12 -34.35 21.30
N ARG A 130 -22.21 -35.13 21.90
CA ARG A 130 -21.07 -35.85 21.33
C ARG A 130 -19.91 -35.00 20.83
N SER A 131 -18.97 -34.79 21.75
CA SER A 131 -17.55 -35.02 21.48
C SER A 131 -17.39 -36.30 20.66
N LEU A 132 -17.26 -36.17 19.35
CA LEU A 132 -16.64 -37.17 18.50
C LEU A 132 -15.25 -36.65 18.17
N THR A 133 -14.32 -37.07 19.02
CA THR A 133 -12.89 -37.02 18.76
C THR A 133 -12.57 -37.75 17.47
N SER A 134 -12.15 -37.01 16.48
CA SER A 134 -10.89 -37.29 15.80
C SER A 134 -10.26 -35.93 15.56
N GLU A 135 -9.23 -35.57 16.33
CA GLU A 135 -8.26 -34.59 15.84
C GLU A 135 -7.80 -35.14 14.49
N VAL A 136 -8.37 -34.64 13.39
CA VAL A 136 -7.75 -34.81 12.09
C VAL A 136 -6.43 -34.09 12.24
N LYS A 137 -5.34 -34.86 12.36
CA LYS A 137 -4.00 -34.31 12.50
C LYS A 137 -3.77 -33.39 11.32
N GLU A 138 -3.19 -32.24 11.58
CA GLU A 138 -2.86 -31.24 10.56
C GLU A 138 -2.12 -31.84 9.35
N ASP A 139 -1.26 -32.84 9.60
CA ASP A 139 -0.57 -33.63 8.58
C ASP A 139 -1.52 -34.26 7.55
N ILE A 140 -2.71 -34.71 7.97
CA ILE A 140 -3.72 -35.30 7.07
C ILE A 140 -4.24 -34.23 6.12
N ILE A 141 -4.57 -33.04 6.61
CA ILE A 141 -5.07 -31.94 5.78
C ILE A 141 -4.00 -31.53 4.76
N ILE A 142 -2.75 -31.38 5.22
CA ILE A 142 -1.61 -31.05 4.36
C ILE A 142 -1.42 -32.13 3.29
N ASN A 143 -1.50 -33.42 3.65
CA ASN A 143 -1.36 -34.52 2.70
C ASN A 143 -2.52 -34.57 1.70
N ASN A 144 -3.76 -34.36 2.15
CA ASN A 144 -4.93 -34.27 1.28
C ASN A 144 -4.78 -33.13 0.26
N ILE A 145 -4.31 -31.95 0.68
CA ILE A 145 -4.06 -30.82 -0.22
C ILE A 145 -2.98 -31.20 -1.25
N LYS A 146 -1.85 -31.77 -0.80
CA LYS A 146 -0.76 -32.17 -1.68
C LYS A 146 -1.19 -33.21 -2.70
N GLU A 147 -1.97 -34.20 -2.27
CA GLU A 147 -2.47 -35.28 -3.12
C GLU A 147 -3.51 -34.76 -4.11
N ALA A 148 -4.51 -33.99 -3.64
CA ALA A 148 -5.55 -33.43 -4.48
C ALA A 148 -5.00 -32.52 -5.58
N LEU A 149 -4.00 -31.71 -5.25
CA LEU A 149 -3.40 -30.73 -6.16
C LEU A 149 -2.14 -31.25 -6.86
N ASN A 150 -1.77 -32.53 -6.66
CA ASN A 150 -0.55 -33.14 -7.19
C ASN A 150 0.73 -32.31 -6.91
N LEU A 151 0.87 -31.74 -5.71
CA LEU A 151 2.03 -30.92 -5.36
C LEU A 151 3.28 -31.79 -5.27
N SER A 152 4.29 -31.47 -6.10
CA SER A 152 5.59 -32.16 -6.05
C SER A 152 6.35 -31.86 -4.74
N ASN A 153 7.40 -32.64 -4.46
CA ASN A 153 8.27 -32.39 -3.31
C ASN A 153 9.01 -31.04 -3.36
N GLU A 154 8.98 -30.35 -4.50
CA GLU A 154 9.54 -29.01 -4.68
C GLU A 154 8.68 -27.94 -3.99
N TYR A 155 7.39 -28.19 -3.78
CA TYR A 155 6.51 -27.29 -3.03
C TYR A 155 6.82 -27.36 -1.53
N LYS A 156 7.27 -26.25 -0.97
CA LYS A 156 7.60 -26.09 0.45
C LYS A 156 6.52 -25.29 1.15
N ILE A 157 6.28 -25.60 2.42
CA ILE A 157 5.42 -24.78 3.27
C ILE A 157 6.23 -23.56 3.70
N ILE A 158 5.83 -22.37 3.24
CA ILE A 158 6.50 -21.10 3.56
C ILE A 158 5.80 -20.39 4.72
N GLN A 159 4.49 -20.61 4.88
CA GLN A 159 3.70 -20.07 5.98
C GLN A 159 2.70 -21.12 6.46
N ASN A 160 2.56 -21.25 7.78
CA ASN A 160 1.62 -22.16 8.41
C ASN A 160 1.29 -21.63 9.81
N GLU A 161 0.30 -20.75 9.90
CA GLU A 161 -0.01 -20.02 11.12
C GLU A 161 -1.49 -19.66 11.20
N ASP A 162 -1.91 -19.17 12.37
CA ASP A 162 -3.25 -18.65 12.56
C ASP A 162 -3.45 -17.37 11.73
N PHE A 163 -4.51 -17.36 10.90
CA PHE A 163 -4.96 -16.15 10.22
C PHE A 163 -5.82 -15.29 11.17
N ASP A 164 -6.73 -15.96 11.89
CA ASP A 164 -7.51 -15.37 12.98
C ASP A 164 -7.86 -16.43 14.05
N GLU A 165 -8.80 -16.11 14.95
CA GLU A 165 -9.26 -17.03 16.00
C GLU A 165 -9.87 -18.34 15.47
N ASN A 166 -10.50 -18.32 14.28
CA ASN A 166 -11.26 -19.40 13.67
C ASN A 166 -10.55 -20.02 12.45
N MET A 167 -9.62 -19.31 11.82
CA MET A 167 -9.02 -19.66 10.54
C MET A 167 -7.50 -19.81 10.62
N LYS A 168 -6.99 -20.83 9.94
CA LYS A 168 -5.57 -21.05 9.69
C LYS A 168 -5.25 -20.72 8.23
N ILE A 169 -4.06 -20.18 7.98
CA ILE A 169 -3.49 -20.03 6.64
C ILE A 169 -2.31 -20.98 6.46
N ILE A 170 -2.29 -21.67 5.31
CA ILE A 170 -1.18 -22.52 4.88
C ILE A 170 -0.79 -22.09 3.47
N ILE A 171 0.48 -21.73 3.27
CA ILE A 171 1.03 -21.34 1.97
C ILE A 171 2.11 -22.32 1.54
N PHE A 172 1.92 -22.90 0.36
CA PHE A 172 2.89 -23.72 -0.34
C PHE A 172 3.47 -22.92 -1.50
N GLU A 173 4.78 -22.89 -1.67
CA GLU A 173 5.44 -22.26 -2.82
C GLU A 173 6.52 -23.18 -3.37
N LYS A 174 6.67 -23.18 -4.70
CA LYS A 174 7.62 -24.06 -5.38
C LYS A 174 9.04 -23.55 -5.19
N GLN A 175 9.92 -24.38 -4.66
CA GLN A 175 11.36 -24.16 -4.69
C GLN A 175 11.92 -24.57 -6.05
N LEU A 176 12.51 -23.61 -6.75
CA LEU A 176 13.12 -23.80 -8.06
C LEU A 176 14.48 -24.52 -7.94
N PRO A 177 15.03 -25.09 -9.03
CA PRO A 177 16.30 -25.82 -9.00
C PRO A 177 17.51 -25.03 -8.47
N ASN A 178 17.48 -23.70 -8.61
CA ASN A 178 18.51 -22.80 -8.09
C ASN A 178 18.29 -22.40 -6.61
N GLY A 179 17.28 -22.97 -5.94
CA GLY A 179 16.96 -22.75 -4.54
C GLY A 179 16.01 -21.56 -4.27
N VAL A 180 15.73 -20.73 -5.27
CA VAL A 180 14.80 -19.59 -5.15
C VAL A 180 13.36 -20.09 -5.00
N ILE A 181 12.59 -19.44 -4.13
CA ILE A 181 11.16 -19.73 -3.95
C ILE A 181 10.36 -18.93 -4.98
N ASN A 182 9.44 -19.57 -5.69
CA ASN A 182 8.53 -18.94 -6.63
C ASN A 182 7.13 -18.77 -6.01
N PRO A 183 6.75 -17.58 -5.52
CA PRO A 183 5.42 -17.34 -4.95
C PRO A 183 4.30 -17.39 -6.01
N TYR A 184 4.64 -17.28 -7.29
CA TYR A 184 3.69 -17.39 -8.40
C TYR A 184 3.50 -18.83 -8.90
N GLN A 185 4.23 -19.80 -8.33
CA GLN A 185 3.92 -21.22 -8.39
C GLN A 185 3.67 -21.72 -6.97
N GLY A 186 2.43 -21.55 -6.51
CA GLY A 186 2.08 -21.74 -5.11
C GLY A 186 0.62 -22.02 -4.89
N VAL A 187 0.29 -22.42 -3.67
CA VAL A 187 -1.08 -22.62 -3.22
C VAL A 187 -1.26 -21.90 -1.89
N LYS A 188 -2.27 -21.04 -1.82
CA LYS A 188 -2.67 -20.36 -0.58
C LYS A 188 -4.00 -20.94 -0.11
N VAL A 189 -3.99 -21.57 1.06
CA VAL A 189 -5.13 -22.33 1.60
C VAL A 189 -5.59 -21.72 2.93
N PHE A 190 -6.91 -21.60 3.10
CA PHE A 190 -7.54 -21.21 4.34
C PHE A 190 -8.36 -22.38 4.90
N VAL A 191 -8.09 -22.74 6.16
CA VAL A 191 -8.69 -23.90 6.84
C VAL A 191 -9.39 -23.44 8.10
N ASN A 192 -10.61 -23.91 8.35
CA ASN A 192 -11.31 -23.66 9.59
C ASN A 192 -10.74 -24.52 10.72
N LYS A 193 -10.32 -23.88 11.81
CA LYS A 193 -9.64 -24.53 12.94
C LYS A 193 -10.56 -25.45 13.77
N ASN A 194 -11.86 -25.22 13.73
CA ASN A 194 -12.83 -25.96 14.56
C ASN A 194 -13.18 -27.32 13.95
N ASN A 195 -13.23 -27.41 12.61
CA ASN A 195 -13.66 -28.60 11.89
C ASN A 195 -12.65 -29.10 10.84
N ASN A 196 -11.50 -28.45 10.70
CA ASN A 196 -10.43 -28.78 9.75
C ASN A 196 -10.86 -28.73 8.27
N GLU A 197 -11.94 -28.03 7.97
CA GLU A 197 -12.47 -27.92 6.61
C GLU A 197 -11.72 -26.83 5.83
N ILE A 198 -11.32 -27.15 4.59
CA ILE A 198 -10.82 -26.18 3.62
C ILE A 198 -11.97 -25.25 3.21
N GLN A 199 -11.85 -23.97 3.58
CA GLN A 199 -12.84 -22.94 3.26
C GLN A 199 -12.59 -22.33 1.88
N THR A 200 -11.32 -22.12 1.53
CA THR A 200 -10.92 -21.68 0.20
C THR A 200 -9.45 -22.00 -0.06
N PHE A 201 -9.09 -22.14 -1.33
CA PHE A 201 -7.71 -21.97 -1.77
C PHE A 201 -7.64 -21.37 -3.17
N ASN A 202 -6.48 -20.77 -3.45
CA ASN A 202 -6.06 -20.40 -4.79
C ASN A 202 -4.73 -21.06 -5.13
N MET A 203 -4.64 -21.63 -6.33
CA MET A 203 -3.42 -22.13 -6.93
C MET A 203 -2.93 -21.16 -8.02
N PHE A 204 -1.64 -20.88 -7.97
CA PHE A 204 -0.89 -20.11 -8.95
C PHE A 204 0.09 -21.07 -9.64
N ASP A 205 0.23 -20.99 -10.96
CA ASP A 205 1.15 -21.84 -11.73
C ASP A 205 1.86 -21.07 -12.83
N GLU A 206 2.51 -19.96 -12.47
CA GLU A 206 3.28 -19.13 -13.39
C GLU A 206 4.79 -19.32 -13.18
N ALA A 207 5.43 -19.99 -14.14
CA ALA A 207 6.87 -20.16 -14.16
C ALA A 207 7.54 -19.04 -14.96
N PRO A 208 8.74 -18.56 -14.54
CA PRO A 208 9.54 -17.67 -15.37
C PRO A 208 10.04 -18.40 -16.62
N GLU A 209 10.13 -17.70 -17.75
CA GLU A 209 10.63 -18.26 -19.02
C GLU A 209 12.07 -18.78 -18.91
N THR A 210 12.86 -18.18 -18.02
CA THR A 210 14.25 -18.55 -17.78
C THR A 210 14.63 -18.38 -16.32
N LEU A 211 15.55 -19.23 -15.87
CA LEU A 211 16.22 -19.16 -14.57
C LEU A 211 17.70 -18.81 -14.69
N GLU A 212 18.16 -18.45 -15.89
CA GLU A 212 19.55 -18.06 -16.13
C GLU A 212 19.86 -16.74 -15.41
N VAL A 213 20.94 -16.75 -14.63
CA VAL A 213 21.47 -15.57 -13.96
C VAL A 213 22.75 -15.16 -14.68
N LYS A 214 22.66 -14.19 -15.57
CA LYS A 214 23.81 -13.62 -16.31
C LYS A 214 24.29 -12.32 -15.69
N ILE A 215 23.37 -11.57 -15.07
CA ILE A 215 23.69 -10.35 -14.33
C ILE A 215 24.12 -10.75 -12.93
N THR A 216 25.32 -10.32 -12.54
CA THR A 216 25.83 -10.49 -11.18
C THR A 216 25.11 -9.55 -10.22
N LYS A 217 25.14 -9.89 -8.92
CA LYS A 217 24.64 -9.00 -7.86
C LYS A 217 25.23 -7.59 -7.93
N GLU A 218 26.53 -7.47 -8.22
CA GLU A 218 27.22 -6.18 -8.30
C GLU A 218 26.78 -5.36 -9.52
N GLU A 219 26.61 -6.00 -10.67
CA GLU A 219 26.03 -5.35 -11.85
C GLU A 219 24.60 -4.89 -11.60
N ALA A 220 23.77 -5.71 -10.94
CA ALA A 220 22.40 -5.34 -10.60
C ALA A 220 22.34 -4.13 -9.64
N ILE A 221 23.23 -4.09 -8.64
CA ILE A 221 23.39 -2.92 -7.76
C ILE A 221 23.74 -1.69 -8.61
N ASN A 222 24.75 -1.78 -9.48
CA ASN A 222 25.18 -0.68 -10.35
C ASN A 222 24.07 -0.19 -11.29
N ILE A 223 23.26 -1.09 -11.83
CA ILE A 223 22.09 -0.76 -12.67
C ILE A 223 21.05 0.01 -11.85
N SER A 224 20.69 -0.50 -10.66
CA SER A 224 19.68 0.11 -9.78
C SER A 224 20.11 1.47 -9.22
N GLU A 225 21.41 1.76 -9.12
CA GLU A 225 21.91 3.05 -8.62
C GLU A 225 21.38 4.25 -9.39
N LYS A 226 21.15 4.12 -10.71
CA LYS A 226 20.59 5.21 -11.51
C LYS A 226 19.18 5.58 -11.05
N ILE A 227 18.38 4.56 -10.73
CA ILE A 227 17.01 4.74 -10.24
C ILE A 227 17.04 5.34 -8.84
N PHE A 228 17.87 4.80 -7.92
CA PHE A 228 18.01 5.37 -6.58
C PHE A 228 18.50 6.82 -6.62
N LYS A 229 19.49 7.16 -7.44
CA LYS A 229 19.98 8.54 -7.60
C LYS A 229 18.87 9.49 -8.07
N ASN A 230 17.99 9.03 -8.97
CA ASN A 230 16.87 9.83 -9.48
C ASN A 230 15.75 10.03 -8.44
N LEU A 231 15.56 9.06 -7.54
CA LEU A 231 14.62 9.18 -6.43
C LEU A 231 15.17 10.04 -5.27
N ASP A 232 16.48 10.02 -5.07
CA ASP A 232 17.12 10.59 -3.87
C ASP A 232 17.97 11.84 -4.06
N ASN A 233 18.34 12.23 -5.28
CA ASN A 233 19.29 13.33 -5.52
C ASN A 233 20.53 13.29 -4.57
N LYS A 234 21.02 12.10 -4.18
CA LYS A 234 22.28 11.88 -3.43
C LYS A 234 22.77 10.43 -3.50
N GLU A 235 24.04 10.24 -3.12
CA GLU A 235 24.79 8.98 -3.17
C GLU A 235 24.09 7.84 -2.42
N SER A 236 24.12 6.68 -3.07
CA SER A 236 23.45 5.44 -2.70
C SER A 236 23.85 5.01 -1.27
N ASN A 237 22.89 4.58 -0.41
CA ASN A 237 23.25 4.09 0.93
C ASN A 237 24.25 2.93 0.81
N THR A 238 25.26 2.92 1.67
CA THR A 238 26.36 1.93 1.64
C THR A 238 25.92 0.50 2.00
N ASN A 239 24.71 0.33 2.55
CA ASN A 239 24.21 -0.95 3.05
C ASN A 239 22.99 -1.46 2.25
N LYS A 240 23.12 -1.53 0.92
CA LYS A 240 22.12 -2.19 0.07
C LYS A 240 22.11 -3.68 0.35
N THR A 241 20.92 -4.24 0.51
CA THR A 241 20.73 -5.69 0.44
C THR A 241 20.28 -6.06 -0.96
N SER A 242 20.61 -7.28 -1.38
CA SER A 242 20.19 -7.80 -2.67
C SER A 242 19.93 -9.28 -2.54
N THR A 243 18.73 -9.68 -2.95
CA THR A 243 18.19 -11.03 -2.92
C THR A 243 17.74 -11.40 -4.33
N LEU A 244 17.80 -12.68 -4.66
CA LEU A 244 17.36 -13.20 -5.95
C LEU A 244 15.97 -13.79 -5.77
N GLU A 245 14.97 -13.23 -6.45
CA GLU A 245 13.55 -13.54 -6.25
C GLU A 245 12.82 -13.70 -7.59
N ILE A 246 11.64 -14.31 -7.58
CA ILE A 246 10.71 -14.26 -8.71
C ILE A 246 9.74 -13.12 -8.49
N ILE A 247 9.61 -12.23 -9.48
CA ILE A 247 8.73 -11.07 -9.42
C ILE A 247 7.81 -11.02 -10.64
N ARG A 248 6.62 -10.43 -10.48
CA ARG A 248 5.80 -9.96 -11.60
C ARG A 248 6.20 -8.52 -11.89
N PRO A 249 6.72 -8.20 -13.10
CA PRO A 249 7.08 -6.83 -13.43
C PRO A 249 5.90 -5.88 -13.23
N ASN A 250 6.17 -4.73 -12.64
CA ASN A 250 5.18 -3.67 -12.49
C ASN A 250 5.63 -2.38 -13.20
N TYR A 251 6.88 -2.35 -13.66
CA TYR A 251 7.54 -1.22 -14.32
C TYR A 251 7.44 0.11 -13.54
N PHE A 252 7.01 0.07 -12.28
CA PHE A 252 7.04 1.20 -11.38
C PHE A 252 8.51 1.54 -11.11
N LEU A 253 8.90 2.81 -11.27
CA LEU A 253 10.31 3.24 -11.20
C LEU A 253 11.19 2.75 -12.38
N SER A 254 10.61 2.18 -13.44
CA SER A 254 11.37 1.81 -14.66
C SER A 254 11.67 3.02 -15.56
N ASP A 255 10.91 4.11 -15.40
CA ASP A 255 11.16 5.40 -16.04
C ASP A 255 11.57 6.49 -15.03
N GLU A 256 12.18 7.57 -15.50
CA GLU A 256 12.61 8.70 -14.64
C GLU A 256 11.43 9.42 -13.93
N LYS A 257 10.18 9.03 -14.23
CA LYS A 257 8.96 9.69 -13.75
C LYS A 257 8.15 8.87 -12.74
N GLY A 258 8.51 7.60 -12.52
CA GLY A 258 7.90 6.75 -11.50
C GLY A 258 6.43 6.45 -11.76
N GLU A 259 6.02 6.32 -13.03
CA GLU A 259 4.62 6.02 -13.34
C GLU A 259 4.35 4.50 -13.19
N PHE A 260 3.23 4.16 -12.54
CA PHE A 260 2.72 2.78 -12.52
C PHE A 260 2.12 2.45 -13.88
N LEU A 261 2.26 1.20 -14.34
CA LEU A 261 1.43 0.74 -15.45
C LEU A 261 -0.03 0.65 -15.02
N ASP A 262 -0.93 1.18 -15.87
CA ASP A 262 -2.37 1.03 -15.68
C ASP A 262 -2.84 -0.44 -15.77
N ASN A 263 -2.06 -1.31 -16.42
CA ASN A 263 -2.35 -2.74 -16.56
C ASN A 263 -1.16 -3.60 -16.08
N PRO A 264 -1.38 -4.62 -15.23
CA PRO A 264 -0.35 -5.56 -14.82
C PRO A 264 0.07 -6.45 -16.00
N VAL A 265 1.34 -6.87 -16.03
CA VAL A 265 1.80 -7.86 -17.02
C VAL A 265 1.42 -9.28 -16.62
N ASP A 266 1.31 -10.16 -17.61
CA ASP A 266 0.86 -11.55 -17.49
C ASP A 266 2.01 -12.57 -17.36
N PHE A 267 3.22 -12.12 -17.07
CA PHE A 267 4.40 -12.98 -16.90
C PHE A 267 5.21 -12.63 -15.65
N VAL A 268 6.05 -13.57 -15.22
CA VAL A 268 6.96 -13.42 -14.07
C VAL A 268 8.39 -13.66 -14.50
N ARG A 269 9.35 -13.00 -13.86
CA ARG A 269 10.79 -13.15 -14.16
C ARG A 269 11.62 -13.26 -12.91
N GLN A 270 12.77 -13.91 -13.03
CA GLN A 270 13.78 -13.96 -11.98
C GLN A 270 14.56 -12.64 -11.97
N ALA A 271 14.63 -12.00 -10.81
CA ALA A 271 15.21 -10.69 -10.65
C ALA A 271 16.08 -10.60 -9.40
N TRP A 272 17.12 -9.77 -9.48
CA TRP A 272 17.73 -9.20 -8.29
C TRP A 272 16.78 -8.13 -7.74
N VAL A 273 16.37 -8.30 -6.49
CA VAL A 273 15.64 -7.30 -5.71
C VAL A 273 16.66 -6.54 -4.88
N ILE A 274 16.91 -5.28 -5.23
CA ILE A 274 17.87 -4.41 -4.55
C ILE A 274 17.08 -3.53 -3.61
N ASN A 275 17.36 -3.63 -2.31
CA ASN A 275 16.72 -2.81 -1.30
C ASN A 275 17.67 -1.68 -0.87
N ASP A 276 17.17 -0.45 -0.93
CA ASP A 276 17.78 0.74 -0.36
C ASP A 276 16.78 1.43 0.59
N GLY A 277 16.89 1.12 1.89
CA GLY A 277 16.00 1.65 2.93
C GLY A 277 14.58 1.12 2.78
N ASN A 278 13.65 2.00 2.41
CA ASN A 278 12.24 1.67 2.19
C ASN A 278 11.89 1.45 0.72
N THR A 279 12.87 1.53 -0.19
CA THR A 279 12.66 1.44 -1.65
C THR A 279 13.32 0.19 -2.19
N LYS A 280 12.61 -0.54 -3.05
CA LYS A 280 13.08 -1.74 -3.74
C LYS A 280 13.10 -1.48 -5.24
N VAL A 281 14.16 -1.92 -5.91
CA VAL A 281 14.27 -1.93 -7.39
C VAL A 281 14.46 -3.36 -7.85
N TYR A 282 13.74 -3.76 -8.90
CA TYR A 282 13.78 -5.09 -9.48
C TYR A 282 14.59 -5.05 -10.77
N VAL A 283 15.73 -5.72 -10.79
CA VAL A 283 16.61 -5.83 -11.96
C VAL A 283 16.60 -7.25 -12.47
N ASP A 284 16.23 -7.44 -13.73
CA ASP A 284 16.20 -8.75 -14.38
C ASP A 284 17.55 -9.47 -14.26
N ALA A 285 17.54 -10.70 -13.75
CA ALA A 285 18.75 -11.46 -13.49
C ALA A 285 19.43 -12.00 -14.77
N ASN A 286 18.72 -12.05 -15.90
CA ASN A 286 19.21 -12.55 -17.17
C ASN A 286 19.71 -11.42 -18.10
N ASN A 287 19.05 -10.26 -18.13
CA ASN A 287 19.39 -9.20 -19.10
C ASN A 287 19.63 -7.80 -18.50
N GLY A 288 19.35 -7.59 -17.22
CA GLY A 288 19.60 -6.31 -16.53
C GLY A 288 18.53 -5.23 -16.74
N GLU A 289 17.40 -5.56 -17.37
CA GLU A 289 16.24 -4.69 -17.50
C GLU A 289 15.67 -4.30 -16.13
N ILE A 290 15.24 -3.04 -15.96
CA ILE A 290 14.47 -2.64 -14.77
C ILE A 290 13.03 -3.11 -14.93
N LEU A 291 12.62 -4.08 -14.11
CA LEU A 291 11.27 -4.65 -14.11
C LEU A 291 10.30 -3.87 -13.24
N GLY A 292 10.83 -2.92 -12.47
CA GLY A 292 10.08 -2.01 -11.64
C GLY A 292 10.62 -1.94 -10.20
N GLY A 293 9.72 -1.82 -9.23
CA GLY A 293 10.09 -1.65 -7.82
C GLY A 293 8.91 -1.55 -6.88
N ASP A 294 9.19 -1.20 -5.62
CA ASP A 294 8.17 -0.98 -4.59
C ASP A 294 8.69 -0.02 -3.50
N ILE A 295 7.77 0.59 -2.75
CA ILE A 295 8.07 1.45 -1.60
C ILE A 295 7.23 0.97 -0.41
N GLU A 296 7.89 0.65 0.70
CA GLU A 296 7.21 0.18 1.91
C GLU A 296 6.22 1.25 2.43
N LYS A 297 5.04 0.81 2.87
CA LYS A 297 4.00 1.70 3.43
C LYS A 297 4.44 2.18 4.81
N GLY A 298 4.50 3.51 4.98
CA GLY A 298 5.23 4.10 6.10
C GLY A 298 4.68 3.89 7.51
N SER A 299 5.59 3.87 8.48
CA SER A 299 5.33 3.81 9.93
C SER A 299 5.58 5.14 10.64
N ASP A 300 5.80 6.20 9.86
CA ASP A 300 6.11 7.52 10.37
C ASP A 300 4.87 8.20 10.99
N HIS A 301 4.91 8.46 12.29
CA HIS A 301 3.83 9.22 12.94
C HIS A 301 4.10 10.72 12.88
N ALA A 302 3.02 11.49 12.80
CA ALA A 302 3.06 12.95 12.93
C ALA A 302 2.09 13.45 14.00
N LYS A 303 2.39 14.62 14.57
CA LYS A 303 1.47 15.31 15.47
C LYS A 303 1.57 16.83 15.35
N ALA A 304 0.39 17.46 15.42
CA ALA A 304 0.23 18.90 15.43
C ALA A 304 -0.25 19.40 16.81
N PHE A 305 0.41 20.44 17.30
CA PHE A 305 0.13 21.11 18.56
C PHE A 305 -0.24 22.58 18.32
N GLY A 306 -1.15 23.12 19.13
CA GLY A 306 -1.43 24.56 19.13
C GLY A 306 -1.68 25.12 20.52
N HIS A 307 -1.07 26.26 20.82
CA HIS A 307 -1.33 26.97 22.06
C HIS A 307 -2.47 27.98 21.87
N ASP A 308 -3.51 27.91 22.69
CA ASP A 308 -4.75 28.70 22.49
C ASP A 308 -4.58 30.22 22.70
N SER A 309 -3.51 30.65 23.38
CA SER A 309 -3.11 32.07 23.46
C SER A 309 -2.70 32.68 22.12
N VAL A 310 -2.38 31.86 21.12
CA VAL A 310 -2.09 32.31 19.75
C VAL A 310 -3.36 32.25 18.91
N LYS A 311 -3.73 33.40 18.34
CA LYS A 311 -4.86 33.50 17.40
C LYS A 311 -4.69 32.52 16.24
N HIS A 312 -5.76 31.80 15.89
CA HIS A 312 -5.83 30.74 14.87
C HIS A 312 -5.07 29.45 15.19
N SER A 313 -4.53 29.25 16.40
CA SER A 313 -3.71 28.09 16.72
C SER A 313 -4.36 26.75 16.40
N TYR A 314 -5.63 26.57 16.77
CA TYR A 314 -6.41 25.37 16.44
C TYR A 314 -6.51 25.15 14.92
N ASN A 315 -6.82 26.20 14.16
CA ASN A 315 -6.99 26.11 12.71
C ASN A 315 -5.66 25.82 12.02
N SER A 316 -4.55 26.43 12.45
CA SER A 316 -3.22 26.14 11.90
C SER A 316 -2.78 24.71 12.21
N ALA A 317 -3.02 24.23 13.44
CA ALA A 317 -2.72 22.86 13.82
C ALA A 317 -3.57 21.84 13.03
N LYS A 318 -4.85 22.16 12.75
CA LYS A 318 -5.71 21.34 11.90
C LYS A 318 -5.25 21.29 10.44
N LEU A 319 -4.78 22.41 9.90
CA LEU A 319 -4.16 22.43 8.58
C LEU A 319 -2.91 21.56 8.53
N ALA A 320 -2.06 21.61 9.56
CA ALA A 320 -0.89 20.74 9.68
C ALA A 320 -1.28 19.26 9.79
N GLU A 321 -2.30 18.92 10.58
CA GLU A 321 -2.85 17.55 10.65
C GLU A 321 -3.26 17.04 9.25
N SER A 322 -4.06 17.82 8.52
CA SER A 322 -4.47 17.46 7.15
C SER A 322 -3.28 17.36 6.20
N GLY A 323 -2.29 18.25 6.32
CA GLY A 323 -1.08 18.25 5.52
C GLY A 323 -0.22 17.01 5.76
N PHE A 324 0.02 16.63 7.01
CA PHE A 324 0.73 15.40 7.35
C PHE A 324 -0.01 14.15 6.85
N ARG A 325 -1.35 14.09 6.96
CA ARG A 325 -2.13 12.98 6.38
C ARG A 325 -1.94 12.89 4.87
N LYS A 326 -1.94 14.04 4.18
CA LYS A 326 -1.71 14.12 2.74
C LYS A 326 -0.31 13.62 2.35
N LEU A 327 0.67 13.78 3.24
CA LEU A 327 2.06 13.32 3.07
C LEU A 327 2.30 11.87 3.51
N GLY A 328 1.25 11.12 3.89
CA GLY A 328 1.35 9.70 4.23
C GLY A 328 1.68 9.38 5.69
N TYR A 329 1.75 10.38 6.59
CA TYR A 329 2.00 10.13 8.01
C TYR A 329 0.78 9.53 8.72
N ILE A 330 1.03 8.69 9.72
CA ILE A 330 0.02 8.28 10.70
C ILE A 330 -0.16 9.43 11.71
N VAL A 331 -1.23 10.22 11.54
CA VAL A 331 -1.39 11.45 12.34
C VAL A 331 -2.21 11.22 13.60
N GLU A 332 -1.59 11.49 14.75
CA GLU A 332 -2.28 11.54 16.05
C GLU A 332 -3.24 12.74 16.14
N PRO A 333 -4.33 12.65 16.93
CA PRO A 333 -5.25 13.77 17.09
C PRO A 333 -4.54 15.07 17.51
N THR A 334 -4.88 16.16 16.84
CA THR A 334 -4.40 17.51 17.17
C THR A 334 -4.63 17.83 18.65
N PHE A 335 -3.61 18.38 19.32
CA PHE A 335 -3.68 18.77 20.73
C PHE A 335 -3.61 20.29 20.89
N THR A 336 -4.58 20.87 21.60
CA THR A 336 -4.62 22.32 21.89
C THR A 336 -4.97 22.59 23.36
N THR A 337 -4.24 23.49 24.03
CA THR A 337 -4.44 23.84 25.46
C THR A 337 -3.81 25.19 25.83
N SER A 338 -4.24 25.77 26.96
CA SER A 338 -3.76 27.03 27.56
C SER A 338 -2.71 26.87 28.67
N THR A 339 -2.43 25.65 29.14
CA THR A 339 -1.83 25.42 30.47
C THR A 339 -0.57 24.54 30.47
N SER A 340 0.02 24.34 31.67
CA SER A 340 1.25 23.57 31.96
C SER A 340 1.31 22.16 31.37
N ASN A 341 0.16 21.57 31.01
CA ASN A 341 0.09 20.25 30.37
C ASN A 341 0.66 20.22 28.94
N MET A 342 0.85 21.38 28.30
CA MET A 342 1.44 21.48 26.96
C MET A 342 2.83 20.85 26.91
N ARG A 343 3.72 21.18 27.86
CA ARG A 343 5.09 20.64 27.88
C ARG A 343 5.08 19.13 28.00
N SER A 344 4.30 18.57 28.92
CA SER A 344 4.22 17.11 29.12
C SER A 344 3.66 16.40 27.88
N ALA A 345 2.64 16.97 27.22
CA ALA A 345 2.07 16.39 26.01
C ALA A 345 3.04 16.42 24.82
N VAL A 346 3.75 17.54 24.64
CA VAL A 346 4.78 17.69 23.60
C VAL A 346 5.93 16.72 23.87
N LEU A 347 6.49 16.69 25.09
CA LEU A 347 7.57 15.76 25.44
C LEU A 347 7.14 14.29 25.32
N SER A 348 5.90 13.95 25.68
CA SER A 348 5.38 12.59 25.53
C SER A 348 5.38 12.16 24.07
N TYR A 349 5.03 13.06 23.16
CA TYR A 349 5.15 12.79 21.73
C TYR A 349 6.60 12.71 21.30
N LEU A 350 7.41 13.76 21.55
CA LEU A 350 8.81 13.85 21.11
C LEU A 350 9.70 12.67 21.53
N ASN A 351 9.35 11.97 22.62
CA ASN A 351 10.09 10.81 23.13
C ASN A 351 9.67 9.47 22.50
N LYS A 352 8.65 9.40 21.64
CA LYS A 352 8.30 8.15 20.94
C LYS A 352 9.31 7.88 19.81
N SER A 353 9.67 6.62 19.64
CA SER A 353 10.56 6.15 18.55
C SER A 353 9.97 6.37 17.15
N THR A 354 8.67 6.60 17.03
CA THR A 354 7.95 6.80 15.78
C THR A 354 7.66 8.27 15.45
N SER A 355 8.26 9.21 16.20
CA SER A 355 7.98 10.64 16.05
C SER A 355 8.80 11.25 14.91
N TYR A 356 8.16 11.42 13.76
CA TYR A 356 8.85 11.87 12.54
C TYR A 356 8.26 13.16 11.95
N GLY A 357 6.98 13.45 12.16
CA GLY A 357 6.35 14.72 11.77
C GLY A 357 5.97 15.58 12.98
N PHE A 358 6.44 16.82 13.06
CA PHE A 358 6.11 17.69 14.19
C PHE A 358 5.71 19.09 13.75
N TYR A 359 4.54 19.53 14.20
CA TYR A 359 4.08 20.92 14.07
C TYR A 359 3.70 21.47 15.43
N ILE A 360 4.11 22.70 15.72
CA ILE A 360 3.59 23.44 16.88
C ILE A 360 3.44 24.93 16.56
N THR A 361 2.29 25.50 16.94
CA THR A 361 2.06 26.95 16.92
C THR A 361 1.96 27.52 18.33
N CYS A 362 2.87 28.43 18.66
CA CYS A 362 3.05 29.00 20.01
C CYS A 362 3.92 30.27 19.96
N HIS A 363 4.38 30.76 21.12
CA HIS A 363 5.36 31.83 21.20
C HIS A 363 6.79 31.29 21.19
N GLY A 364 7.73 32.10 20.69
CA GLY A 364 9.15 31.81 20.74
C GLY A 364 9.90 32.97 21.39
N ALA A 365 10.96 32.65 22.11
CA ALA A 365 11.81 33.64 22.76
C ALA A 365 12.42 34.61 21.73
N SER A 366 12.67 35.86 22.14
CA SER A 366 13.24 36.89 21.25
C SER A 366 14.66 36.55 20.75
N ASP A 367 15.40 35.74 21.51
CA ASP A 367 16.71 35.19 21.15
C ASP A 367 16.62 33.82 20.45
N GLY A 368 15.43 33.23 20.34
CA GLY A 368 15.20 31.91 19.75
C GLY A 368 15.54 30.74 20.67
N SER A 369 15.85 30.97 21.95
CA SER A 369 16.36 29.93 22.87
C SER A 369 15.32 28.91 23.35
N TYR A 370 14.04 29.27 23.37
CA TYR A 370 12.94 28.39 23.80
C TYR A 370 11.60 28.71 23.11
N LEU A 371 10.70 27.72 23.10
CA LEU A 371 9.27 27.89 22.84
C LEU A 371 8.49 28.05 24.13
N SER A 372 7.39 28.80 24.13
CA SER A 372 6.48 28.97 25.26
C SER A 372 5.07 29.36 24.81
N GLY A 373 4.09 29.35 25.70
CA GLY A 373 2.69 29.71 25.39
C GLY A 373 2.08 30.82 26.24
N GLY A 374 2.83 31.39 27.19
CA GLY A 374 2.21 31.93 28.41
C GLY A 374 1.77 30.79 29.34
N GLY A 375 1.63 31.05 30.64
CA GLY A 375 1.24 30.01 31.61
C GLY A 375 2.38 29.12 32.16
N GLY A 376 3.65 29.51 31.99
CA GLY A 376 4.76 28.98 32.79
C GLY A 376 5.48 27.73 32.26
N TRP A 377 5.29 27.35 30.99
CA TRP A 377 6.07 26.27 30.37
C TRP A 377 7.08 26.82 29.35
N SER A 378 8.19 26.10 29.19
CA SER A 378 9.17 26.36 28.15
C SER A 378 9.62 25.04 27.55
N LEU A 379 9.94 25.00 26.26
CA LEU A 379 10.59 23.88 25.58
C LEU A 379 11.90 24.38 24.98
N TYR A 380 12.97 23.64 25.19
CA TYR A 380 14.32 23.99 24.75
C TYR A 380 14.80 23.02 23.67
N PRO A 381 15.75 23.43 22.80
CA PRO A 381 16.39 22.51 21.86
C PRO A 381 17.00 21.27 22.54
N SER A 382 17.49 21.39 23.78
CA SER A 382 18.04 20.28 24.57
C SER A 382 17.00 19.23 25.00
N ASP A 383 15.71 19.55 24.91
CA ASP A 383 14.63 18.60 25.18
C ASP A 383 14.39 17.63 24.01
N ILE A 384 14.95 17.91 22.82
CA ILE A 384 14.71 17.13 21.61
C ILE A 384 15.67 15.94 21.56
N LYS A 385 15.11 14.73 21.51
CA LYS A 385 15.86 13.46 21.46
C LYS A 385 15.62 12.65 20.18
N GLY A 386 14.55 12.96 19.44
CA GLY A 386 14.09 12.19 18.28
C GLY A 386 14.77 12.57 16.96
N ASN A 387 14.48 11.80 15.92
CA ASN A 387 15.13 11.85 14.62
C ASN A 387 14.13 12.24 13.53
N PHE A 388 13.73 13.52 13.48
CA PHE A 388 12.53 13.95 12.77
C PHE A 388 12.74 14.12 11.26
N HIS A 389 11.67 13.93 10.50
CA HIS A 389 11.64 14.09 9.04
C HIS A 389 11.11 15.47 8.65
N LEU A 390 9.91 15.84 9.08
CA LEU A 390 9.31 17.14 8.77
C LEU A 390 8.91 17.88 10.04
N VAL A 391 9.56 19.01 10.29
CA VAL A 391 9.31 19.87 11.45
C VAL A 391 8.93 21.27 11.01
N PHE A 392 7.87 21.81 11.59
CA PHE A 392 7.54 23.22 11.45
C PHE A 392 7.22 23.83 12.83
N LEU A 393 8.14 24.66 13.32
CA LEU A 393 7.94 25.47 14.52
C LEU A 393 7.35 26.83 14.13
N ASP A 394 6.02 26.90 14.15
CA ASP A 394 5.24 28.12 13.91
C ASP A 394 5.26 29.03 15.15
N ALA A 395 6.44 29.57 15.47
CA ALA A 395 6.67 30.48 16.58
C ALA A 395 7.81 31.46 16.27
N CYS A 396 7.77 32.65 16.87
CA CYS A 396 8.71 33.73 16.57
C CYS A 396 10.18 33.32 16.78
N ASN A 397 11.08 33.73 15.89
CA ASN A 397 12.53 33.55 16.00
C ASN A 397 13.04 32.09 16.07
N THR A 398 12.20 31.09 15.75
CA THR A 398 12.60 29.67 15.80
C THR A 398 13.66 29.31 14.76
N ALA A 399 13.76 30.09 13.67
CA ALA A 399 14.81 29.95 12.67
C ALA A 399 15.80 31.11 12.66
N LYS A 400 15.91 31.88 13.76
CA LYS A 400 16.89 32.95 13.92
C LYS A 400 18.33 32.43 13.86
N SER A 401 18.55 31.21 14.33
CA SER A 401 19.76 30.42 14.16
C SER A 401 19.38 28.99 13.75
N ARG A 402 20.39 28.10 13.61
CA ARG A 402 20.18 26.69 13.29
C ARG A 402 19.86 25.80 14.50
N ASN A 403 19.93 26.33 15.72
CA ASN A 403 19.86 25.53 16.96
C ASN A 403 18.67 24.57 17.01
N TRP A 404 17.48 25.01 16.58
CA TRP A 404 16.29 24.17 16.54
C TRP A 404 16.36 23.11 15.43
N ALA A 405 16.75 23.49 14.21
CA ALA A 405 16.87 22.56 13.11
C ALA A 405 17.89 21.45 13.39
N ASP A 406 19.02 21.81 13.99
CA ASP A 406 20.08 20.87 14.38
C ASP A 406 19.59 19.95 15.53
N ALA A 407 18.87 20.49 16.52
CA ALA A 407 18.29 19.68 17.61
C ALA A 407 17.25 18.64 17.11
N PHE A 408 16.45 19.01 16.10
CA PHE A 408 15.52 18.11 15.42
C PHE A 408 16.19 17.20 14.38
N ARG A 409 17.51 17.34 14.15
CA ARG A 409 18.29 16.58 13.15
C ARG A 409 17.74 16.70 11.73
N CYS A 410 17.21 17.87 11.39
CA CYS A 410 16.59 18.17 10.11
C CYS A 410 17.59 18.77 9.09
N ASP A 411 18.88 18.55 9.28
CA ASP A 411 19.99 18.99 8.43
C ASP A 411 20.46 17.91 7.44
N ASN A 412 19.83 16.74 7.46
CA ASN A 412 20.12 15.58 6.61
C ASN A 412 19.18 15.51 5.38
N PRO A 413 19.52 14.72 4.35
CA PRO A 413 18.62 14.45 3.22
C PRO A 413 17.26 13.98 3.70
N ARG A 414 16.21 14.17 2.88
CA ARG A 414 14.88 13.61 3.18
C ARG A 414 14.25 14.18 4.46
N ARG A 415 14.69 15.39 4.85
CA ARG A 415 14.23 16.10 6.04
C ARG A 415 14.04 17.58 5.78
N SER A 416 13.15 18.20 6.51
CA SER A 416 12.90 19.63 6.41
C SER A 416 12.48 20.19 7.74
N TYR A 417 13.12 21.30 8.07
CA TYR A 417 12.73 22.17 9.16
C TYR A 417 12.25 23.50 8.60
N LEU A 418 11.12 23.98 9.13
CA LEU A 418 10.57 25.30 8.88
C LEU A 418 10.45 26.07 10.18
N GLY A 419 10.75 27.37 10.13
CA GLY A 419 10.57 28.29 11.25
C GLY A 419 10.73 29.75 10.84
N TRP A 420 10.45 30.67 11.75
CA TRP A 420 10.46 32.10 11.47
C TRP A 420 11.79 32.74 11.86
N LYS A 421 12.43 33.51 10.97
CA LYS A 421 13.72 34.19 11.25
C LYS A 421 13.58 35.26 12.34
N TYR A 422 12.46 35.97 12.32
CA TYR A 422 12.13 37.07 13.23
C TYR A 422 10.70 36.90 13.76
N SER A 423 10.21 37.89 14.49
CA SER A 423 8.81 37.95 14.89
C SER A 423 7.87 37.91 13.70
N VAL A 424 6.75 37.19 13.85
CA VAL A 424 5.69 37.05 12.86
C VAL A 424 4.33 37.30 13.53
N GLY A 425 3.43 37.97 12.82
CA GLY A 425 2.06 38.16 13.30
C GLY A 425 1.22 36.90 13.11
N ALA A 426 0.25 36.66 13.99
CA ALA A 426 -0.62 35.49 13.94
C ALA A 426 -1.45 35.40 12.64
N ASP A 427 -1.97 36.54 12.13
CA ASP A 427 -2.74 36.55 10.89
C ASP A 427 -1.87 36.22 9.64
N PRO A 428 -0.68 36.83 9.45
CA PRO A 428 0.27 36.41 8.41
C PRO A 428 0.71 34.95 8.51
N ALA A 429 1.03 34.46 9.71
CA ALA A 429 1.44 33.07 9.93
C ALA A 429 0.31 32.09 9.56
N TYR A 430 -0.93 32.40 9.95
CA TYR A 430 -2.09 31.58 9.57
C TYR A 430 -2.32 31.55 8.06
N LYS A 431 -2.24 32.70 7.37
CA LYS A 431 -2.35 32.75 5.90
C LYS A 431 -1.24 31.95 5.22
N PHE A 432 -0.02 31.99 5.75
CA PHE A 432 1.06 31.13 5.27
C PHE A 432 0.68 29.65 5.41
N CYS A 433 0.20 29.23 6.58
CA CYS A 433 -0.24 27.86 6.84
C CYS A 433 -1.36 27.42 5.87
N GLN A 434 -2.31 28.29 5.53
CA GLN A 434 -3.35 28.00 4.54
C GLN A 434 -2.76 27.67 3.16
N TYR A 435 -1.76 28.44 2.70
CA TYR A 435 -1.13 28.19 1.41
C TYR A 435 -0.16 27.01 1.43
N PHE A 436 0.63 26.88 2.49
CA PHE A 436 1.63 25.83 2.63
C PHE A 436 0.97 24.45 2.75
N TRP A 437 0.12 24.26 3.76
CA TRP A 437 -0.47 22.94 4.07
C TRP A 437 -1.47 22.46 3.03
N ALA A 438 -2.18 23.36 2.33
CA ALA A 438 -3.06 22.94 1.24
C ALA A 438 -2.28 22.34 0.04
N ARG A 439 -1.01 22.75 -0.12
CA ARG A 439 -0.20 22.45 -1.30
C ARG A 439 0.90 21.42 -1.06
N VAL A 440 1.07 20.90 0.17
CA VAL A 440 2.02 19.80 0.42
C VAL A 440 1.77 18.60 -0.49
N GLY A 441 2.85 17.92 -0.88
CA GLY A 441 2.87 16.85 -1.88
C GLY A 441 2.87 17.31 -3.34
N SER A 442 2.71 18.61 -3.64
CA SER A 442 2.71 19.10 -5.04
C SER A 442 4.06 19.58 -5.57
N LYS A 443 5.02 19.87 -4.68
CA LYS A 443 6.39 20.30 -4.98
C LYS A 443 7.24 20.13 -3.72
N PRO A 444 8.58 20.26 -3.79
CA PRO A 444 9.45 20.18 -2.62
C PRO A 444 9.06 21.16 -1.50
N ILE A 445 9.27 20.77 -0.23
CA ILE A 445 8.91 21.56 0.96
C ILE A 445 9.56 22.94 0.94
N TYR A 446 10.80 23.04 0.48
CA TYR A 446 11.50 24.31 0.28
C TYR A 446 10.75 25.25 -0.68
N ASN A 447 10.39 24.75 -1.87
CA ASN A 447 9.64 25.53 -2.87
C ASN A 447 8.24 25.89 -2.37
N LEU A 448 7.57 24.99 -1.63
CA LEU A 448 6.28 25.28 -1.01
C LEU A 448 6.37 26.41 0.00
N ALA A 449 7.39 26.39 0.86
CA ALA A 449 7.59 27.43 1.85
C ALA A 449 7.87 28.78 1.17
N LEU A 450 8.67 28.80 0.10
CA LEU A 450 8.91 30.00 -0.71
C LEU A 450 7.61 30.54 -1.30
N ASP A 451 6.83 29.69 -1.97
CA ASP A 451 5.60 30.08 -2.64
C ASP A 451 4.51 30.51 -1.65
N ALA A 452 4.41 29.82 -0.52
CA ALA A 452 3.46 30.18 0.53
C ALA A 452 3.81 31.54 1.13
N ALA A 453 5.09 31.84 1.38
CA ALA A 453 5.53 33.15 1.83
C ALA A 453 5.26 34.24 0.78
N ALA A 454 5.52 33.97 -0.50
CA ALA A 454 5.22 34.90 -1.59
C ALA A 454 3.71 35.14 -1.79
N SER A 455 2.86 34.19 -1.39
CA SER A 455 1.40 34.27 -1.49
C SER A 455 0.76 35.11 -0.38
N VAL A 456 1.49 35.48 0.68
CA VAL A 456 0.98 36.31 1.78
C VAL A 456 1.24 37.80 1.49
N PRO A 457 0.20 38.65 1.36
CA PRO A 457 0.38 40.08 1.08
C PRO A 457 1.07 40.81 2.25
N GLY A 458 2.05 41.68 1.92
CA GLY A 458 2.78 42.52 2.87
C GLY A 458 4.29 42.36 2.78
N LYS A 459 5.05 43.47 2.83
CA LYS A 459 6.52 43.42 2.73
C LYS A 459 7.11 42.86 4.03
N GLY A 460 7.64 41.63 3.98
CA GLY A 460 8.36 41.01 5.10
C GLY A 460 7.48 40.41 6.21
N THR A 461 6.20 40.13 5.94
CA THR A 461 5.25 39.64 6.95
C THR A 461 5.37 38.15 7.28
N THR A 462 6.12 37.38 6.48
CA THR A 462 6.32 35.92 6.66
C THR A 462 7.80 35.57 6.43
N PRO A 463 8.69 35.86 7.40
CA PRO A 463 10.13 35.63 7.28
C PRO A 463 10.47 34.15 7.47
N ILE A 464 9.89 33.27 6.65
CA ILE A 464 10.08 31.82 6.72
C ILE A 464 11.53 31.48 6.36
N ILE A 465 12.09 30.52 7.08
CA ILE A 465 13.37 29.91 6.77
C ILE A 465 13.19 28.42 6.73
N HIS A 466 13.84 27.82 5.74
CA HIS A 466 13.94 26.38 5.59
C HIS A 466 15.38 25.94 5.86
N TYR A 467 15.51 24.86 6.61
CA TYR A 467 16.74 24.09 6.74
C TYR A 467 16.46 22.63 6.34
N GLY A 468 17.46 21.94 5.81
CA GLY A 468 17.36 20.55 5.37
C GLY A 468 17.34 20.42 3.84
N ASP A 469 16.73 19.34 3.37
CA ASP A 469 16.66 18.96 1.97
C ASP A 469 15.71 19.86 1.17
N LYS A 470 16.23 20.53 0.15
CA LYS A 470 15.46 21.44 -0.69
C LYS A 470 14.70 20.75 -1.82
N SER A 471 15.04 19.50 -2.12
CA SER A 471 14.37 18.68 -3.14
C SER A 471 13.30 17.76 -2.57
N TRP A 472 13.27 17.56 -1.26
CA TRP A 472 12.33 16.62 -0.65
C TRP A 472 10.89 17.15 -0.60
N TYR A 473 9.93 16.29 -0.96
CA TYR A 473 8.50 16.59 -1.03
C TYR A 473 7.76 16.49 0.32
N GLY A 474 8.42 15.94 1.35
CA GLY A 474 7.85 15.80 2.69
C GLY A 474 7.17 14.46 2.96
N TRP A 475 7.28 13.46 2.09
CA TRP A 475 6.61 12.17 2.23
C TRP A 475 7.10 11.36 3.44
N ALA A 476 6.18 10.76 4.18
CA ALA A 476 6.46 9.74 5.18
C ALA A 476 7.17 8.52 4.57
N TYR A 477 8.01 7.84 5.38
CA TYR A 477 8.73 6.63 4.98
C TYR A 477 8.16 5.35 5.56
#